data_AF-A0A7X9R7L0-F1
#
_entry.id   AF-A0A7X9R7L0-F1
#
_cell.length_a   1.000
_cell.length_b   1.000
_cell.length_c   1.000
_cell.angle_alpha   90.00
_cell.angle_beta   90.00
_cell.angle_gamma   90.00
#
_symmetry.space_group_name_H-M   'P 1'
#
loop_
_entity.id
_entity.type
_entity.pdbx_description
1 polymer ?
#
loop_
_entity_poly.entity_id
_entity_poly.type
_entity_poly.pdbx_seq_one_letter_code
_entity_poly.pdbx_strand_id
1 'polypeptide(L)'
;MTQNEYEWVRQTRMTLLDFCSELDPSDFTQENNFGWQSVRDTLVHIADCYHAWLGSFVLLKTKKPLTSKEKLLELGWNEIKVHFEQVDSYVNEVFEVFAQQMDKPIKRQIPWREGGEPISMTPRKLLMHTITHEFHHKGQIMAMARQMGYEPPNTDVLGTVD
;
A
#
# COMPACT_ATOMS: atom_id res chain seq x y z
N MET A 1 -13.02 -6.81 -9.12
CA MET A 1 -12.62 -6.55 -7.73
C MET A 1 -13.82 -6.32 -6.86
N THR A 2 -14.15 -7.35 -6.11
CA THR A 2 -15.13 -7.41 -5.03
C THR A 2 -14.40 -7.29 -3.69
N GLN A 3 -15.17 -7.17 -2.60
CA GLN A 3 -14.61 -7.15 -1.25
C GLN A 3 -13.94 -8.50 -0.89
N ASN A 4 -14.50 -9.62 -1.35
CA ASN A 4 -13.89 -10.95 -1.16
C ASN A 4 -12.54 -11.05 -1.88
N GLU A 5 -12.45 -10.56 -3.13
CA GLU A 5 -11.18 -10.54 -3.87
C GLU A 5 -10.13 -9.66 -3.17
N TYR A 6 -10.54 -8.61 -2.45
CA TYR A 6 -9.64 -7.79 -1.64
C TYR A 6 -9.15 -8.51 -0.38
N GLU A 7 -9.94 -9.40 0.21
CA GLU A 7 -9.51 -10.17 1.38
C GLU A 7 -8.32 -11.07 1.05
N TRP A 8 -8.25 -11.65 -0.15
CA TRP A 8 -7.06 -12.37 -0.61
C TRP A 8 -5.83 -11.45 -0.67
N VAL A 9 -5.99 -10.22 -1.18
CA VAL A 9 -4.88 -9.24 -1.19
C VAL A 9 -4.40 -8.98 0.23
N ARG A 10 -5.33 -8.73 1.16
CA ARG A 10 -5.05 -8.47 2.58
C ARG A 10 -4.35 -9.65 3.25
N GLN A 11 -4.78 -10.88 3.00
CA GLN A 11 -4.12 -12.09 3.51
C GLN A 11 -2.67 -12.18 3.02
N THR A 12 -2.41 -11.98 1.71
CA THR A 12 -1.03 -12.01 1.20
C THR A 12 -0.15 -10.88 1.73
N ARG A 13 -0.75 -9.72 2.05
CA ARG A 13 -0.07 -8.61 2.71
C ARG A 13 0.30 -8.98 4.14
N MET A 14 -0.61 -9.60 4.89
CA MET A 14 -0.35 -10.05 6.26
C MET A 14 0.82 -11.04 6.28
N THR A 15 0.84 -12.03 5.37
CA THR A 15 1.97 -12.97 5.23
C THR A 15 3.30 -12.24 5.01
N LEU A 16 3.32 -11.20 4.17
CA LEU A 16 4.51 -10.38 3.96
C LEU A 16 4.91 -9.61 5.23
N LEU A 17 3.95 -8.94 5.88
CA LEU A 17 4.21 -8.13 7.08
C LEU A 17 4.72 -8.99 8.24
N ASP A 18 4.17 -10.18 8.43
CA ASP A 18 4.61 -11.12 9.45
C ASP A 18 6.05 -11.57 9.18
N PHE A 19 6.35 -11.99 7.95
CA PHE A 19 7.72 -12.33 7.54
C PHE A 19 8.68 -11.16 7.74
N CYS A 20 8.33 -9.96 7.29
CA CYS A 20 9.23 -8.82 7.40
C CYS A 20 9.46 -8.42 8.87
N SER A 21 8.50 -8.67 9.77
CA SER A 21 8.64 -8.39 11.20
C SER A 21 9.69 -9.25 11.92
N GLU A 22 10.10 -10.35 11.28
CA GLU A 22 11.14 -11.27 11.77
C GLU A 22 12.55 -10.95 11.24
N LEU A 23 12.68 -9.99 10.31
CA LEU A 23 13.98 -9.56 9.79
C LEU A 23 14.83 -8.91 10.89
N ASP A 24 16.15 -9.06 10.77
CA ASP A 24 17.06 -8.31 11.63
C ASP A 24 16.82 -6.80 11.47
N PRO A 25 16.84 -6.00 12.56
CA PRO A 25 16.57 -4.56 12.48
C PRO A 25 17.50 -3.79 11.54
N SER A 26 18.76 -4.24 11.40
CA SER A 26 19.71 -3.67 10.43
C SER A 26 19.24 -3.90 8.99
N ASP A 27 18.75 -5.10 8.69
CA ASP A 27 18.37 -5.53 7.35
C ASP A 27 17.04 -4.89 6.94
N PHE A 28 16.13 -4.71 7.90
CA PHE A 28 14.86 -4.02 7.69
C PHE A 28 15.05 -2.58 7.15
N THR A 29 16.13 -1.92 7.56
CA THR A 29 16.45 -0.53 7.18
C THR A 29 17.61 -0.41 6.21
N GLN A 30 18.23 -1.53 5.82
CA GLN A 30 19.37 -1.56 4.90
C GLN A 30 19.00 -1.03 3.51
N GLU A 31 19.90 -0.22 2.92
CA GLU A 31 19.78 0.22 1.54
C GLU A 31 20.21 -0.91 0.57
N ASN A 32 19.33 -1.23 -0.38
CA ASN A 32 19.49 -2.28 -1.38
C ASN A 32 19.82 -1.72 -2.78
N ASN A 33 19.99 -0.39 -2.92
CA ASN A 33 20.34 0.31 -4.17
C ASN A 33 19.31 0.18 -5.32
N PHE A 34 18.06 -0.19 -5.02
CA PHE A 34 16.95 -0.13 -5.97
C PHE A 34 15.61 0.15 -5.26
N GLY A 35 14.59 0.47 -6.05
CA GLY A 35 13.24 0.74 -5.51
C GLY A 35 13.27 1.89 -4.50
N TRP A 36 12.68 1.65 -3.32
CA TRP A 36 12.63 2.60 -2.21
C TRP A 36 13.77 2.43 -1.21
N GLN A 37 14.90 1.89 -1.65
CA GLN A 37 16.11 1.66 -0.85
C GLN A 37 15.98 0.54 0.17
N SER A 38 14.97 0.54 1.06
CA SER A 38 14.87 -0.45 2.16
C SER A 38 13.51 -1.16 2.21
N VAL A 39 13.42 -2.23 3.00
CA VAL A 39 12.15 -2.93 3.26
C VAL A 39 11.16 -2.00 3.96
N ARG A 40 11.60 -1.28 4.99
CA ARG A 40 10.78 -0.28 5.70
C ARG A 40 10.19 0.75 4.74
N ASP A 41 11.06 1.38 3.98
CA ASP A 41 10.68 2.49 3.10
C ASP A 41 9.75 2.01 1.98
N THR A 42 9.97 0.78 1.49
CA THR A 42 9.08 0.15 0.52
C THR A 42 7.70 -0.15 1.12
N LEU A 43 7.60 -0.68 2.34
CA LEU A 43 6.33 -0.94 3.02
C LEU A 43 5.53 0.35 3.25
N VAL A 44 6.20 1.42 3.71
CA VAL A 44 5.57 2.72 3.92
C VAL A 44 5.07 3.30 2.59
N HIS A 45 5.86 3.20 1.52
CA HIS A 45 5.44 3.65 0.19
C HIS A 45 4.21 2.89 -0.34
N ILE A 46 4.13 1.58 -0.09
CA ILE A 46 2.94 0.79 -0.43
C ILE A 46 1.72 1.38 0.28
N ALA A 47 1.78 1.57 1.59
CA ALA A 47 0.68 2.14 2.36
C ALA A 47 0.32 3.57 1.88
N ASP A 48 1.30 4.45 1.73
CA ASP A 48 1.14 5.83 1.24
C ASP A 48 0.38 5.87 -0.11
N CYS A 49 0.59 4.90 -0.99
CA CYS A 49 -0.13 4.80 -2.27
C CYS A 49 -1.66 4.66 -2.07
N TYR A 50 -2.08 3.83 -1.12
CA TYR A 50 -3.50 3.69 -0.75
C TYR A 50 -4.03 4.93 -0.04
N HIS A 51 -3.26 5.51 0.88
CA HIS A 51 -3.63 6.75 1.57
C HIS A 51 -3.82 7.89 0.57
N ALA A 52 -2.98 7.95 -0.45
CA ALA A 52 -3.05 8.97 -1.49
C ALA A 52 -4.27 8.75 -2.38
N TRP A 53 -4.41 7.58 -3.00
CA TRP A 53 -5.45 7.38 -3.99
C TRP A 53 -6.82 7.11 -3.40
N LEU A 54 -6.93 6.31 -2.34
CA LEU A 54 -8.22 5.99 -1.75
C LEU A 54 -8.57 7.00 -0.65
N GLY A 55 -7.69 7.17 0.33
CA GLY A 55 -7.93 8.09 1.45
C GLY A 55 -8.06 9.56 1.02
N SER A 56 -7.15 10.05 0.20
CA SER A 56 -7.13 11.45 -0.23
C SER A 56 -7.94 11.69 -1.50
N PHE A 57 -7.63 11.01 -2.62
CA PHE A 57 -8.28 11.32 -3.90
C PHE A 57 -9.75 10.91 -3.94
N VAL A 58 -10.09 9.67 -3.55
CA VAL A 58 -11.47 9.16 -3.60
C VAL A 58 -12.29 9.70 -2.43
N LEU A 59 -11.84 9.45 -1.18
CA LEU A 59 -12.61 9.69 0.05
C LEU A 59 -12.44 11.09 0.65
N LEU A 60 -11.46 11.89 0.22
CA LEU A 60 -11.16 13.24 0.74
C LEU A 60 -10.89 13.30 2.27
N LYS A 61 -10.42 12.20 2.88
CA LYS A 61 -10.18 12.09 4.33
C LYS A 61 -8.90 12.77 4.79
N THR A 62 -7.94 12.95 3.89
CA THR A 62 -6.66 13.62 4.19
C THR A 62 -6.19 14.44 3.00
N LYS A 63 -5.37 15.47 3.25
CA LYS A 63 -4.59 16.21 2.25
C LYS A 63 -3.09 15.97 2.35
N LYS A 64 -2.67 15.17 3.34
CA LYS A 64 -1.26 14.80 3.59
C LYS A 64 -1.14 13.28 3.66
N PRO A 65 -1.36 12.57 2.53
CA PRO A 65 -1.35 11.12 2.49
C PRO A 65 0.06 10.51 2.40
N LEU A 66 1.09 11.32 2.16
CA LEU A 66 2.45 10.85 1.97
C LEU A 66 3.25 11.09 3.26
N THR A 67 3.99 10.07 3.67
CA THR A 67 4.91 10.14 4.78
C THR A 67 6.13 10.98 4.39
N SER A 68 6.50 11.95 5.24
CA SER A 68 7.70 12.77 4.99
C SER A 68 8.97 11.97 5.28
N LYS A 69 10.10 12.40 4.72
CA LYS A 69 11.39 11.73 4.94
C LYS A 69 11.79 11.71 6.41
N GLU A 70 11.50 12.79 7.14
CA GLU A 70 11.82 12.90 8.56
C GLU A 70 10.99 11.88 9.36
N LYS A 71 9.69 11.82 9.10
CA LYS A 71 8.79 10.88 9.78
C LYS A 71 9.12 9.43 9.44
N LEU A 72 9.55 9.16 8.21
CA LEU A 72 9.92 7.82 7.75
C LEU A 72 11.02 7.18 8.61
N LEU A 73 11.98 7.99 9.07
CA LEU A 73 13.09 7.52 9.92
C LEU A 73 12.62 7.06 11.31
N GLU A 74 11.46 7.53 11.75
CA GLU A 74 10.88 7.25 13.07
C GLU A 74 9.90 6.06 13.05
N LEU A 75 9.52 5.57 11.86
CA LEU A 75 8.52 4.51 11.74
C LEU A 75 9.12 3.15 12.09
N GLY A 76 8.59 2.53 13.15
CA GLY A 76 8.79 1.15 13.49
C GLY A 76 7.65 0.25 12.99
N TRP A 77 7.68 -1.00 13.44
CA TRP A 77 6.71 -2.02 13.03
C TRP A 77 5.27 -1.69 13.41
N ASN A 78 5.05 -1.18 14.63
CA ASN A 78 3.71 -0.87 15.11
C ASN A 78 3.08 0.24 14.28
N GLU A 79 3.85 1.28 13.95
CA GLU A 79 3.36 2.39 13.13
C GLU A 79 3.03 1.92 11.71
N ILE A 80 3.84 1.04 11.13
CA ILE A 80 3.57 0.45 9.80
C ILE A 80 2.32 -0.42 9.81
N LYS A 81 2.12 -1.25 10.84
CA LYS A 81 0.89 -2.06 11.00
C LYS A 81 -0.35 -1.17 11.05
N VAL A 82 -0.35 -0.15 11.91
CA VAL A 82 -1.43 0.86 11.98
C VAL A 82 -1.64 1.54 10.64
N HIS A 83 -0.56 1.79 9.89
CA HIS A 83 -0.64 2.42 8.58
C HIS A 83 -1.44 1.56 7.58
N PHE A 84 -1.24 0.24 7.61
CA PHE A 84 -1.98 -0.73 6.80
C PHE A 84 -3.40 -1.03 7.32
N GLU A 85 -3.64 -0.98 8.63
CA GLU A 85 -5.01 -1.04 9.17
C GLU A 85 -5.87 0.11 8.62
N GLN A 86 -5.28 1.30 8.48
CA GLN A 86 -5.96 2.44 7.86
C GLN A 86 -6.18 2.23 6.35
N VAL A 87 -5.30 1.50 5.66
CA VAL A 87 -5.52 1.07 4.27
C VAL A 87 -6.77 0.19 4.16
N ASP A 88 -6.89 -0.80 5.03
CA ASP A 88 -8.06 -1.69 5.07
C ASP A 88 -9.35 -0.89 5.31
N SER A 89 -9.31 0.07 6.23
CA SER A 89 -10.44 0.97 6.47
C SER A 89 -10.84 1.77 5.22
N TYR A 90 -9.87 2.33 4.49
CA TYR A 90 -10.18 3.08 3.26
C TYR A 90 -10.75 2.18 2.16
N VAL A 91 -10.22 0.98 1.96
CA VAL A 91 -10.72 0.08 0.93
C VAL A 91 -12.16 -0.34 1.22
N ASN A 92 -12.45 -0.68 2.48
CA ASN A 92 -13.82 -1.00 2.91
C ASN A 92 -14.77 0.20 2.70
N GLU A 93 -14.36 1.40 3.07
CA GLU A 93 -15.17 2.61 2.88
C GLU A 93 -15.38 2.92 1.38
N VAL A 94 -14.39 2.69 0.52
CA VAL A 94 -14.56 2.81 -0.94
C VAL A 94 -15.61 1.84 -1.45
N PHE A 95 -15.58 0.58 -1.02
CA PHE A 95 -16.61 -0.40 -1.40
C PHE A 95 -18.00 0.01 -0.93
N GLU A 96 -18.13 0.52 0.30
CA GLU A 96 -19.40 0.96 0.86
C GLU A 96 -19.96 2.20 0.16
N VAL A 97 -19.19 3.29 0.13
CA VAL A 97 -19.63 4.60 -0.35
C VAL A 97 -19.78 4.63 -1.87
N PHE A 98 -18.92 3.91 -2.59
CA PHE A 98 -18.89 3.91 -4.07
C PHE A 98 -19.44 2.64 -4.70
N ALA A 99 -20.14 1.76 -3.96
CA ALA A 99 -20.69 0.49 -4.47
C ALA A 99 -21.37 0.62 -5.86
N GLN A 100 -22.20 1.65 -6.04
CA GLN A 100 -22.96 1.91 -7.28
C GLN A 100 -22.29 2.95 -8.21
N GLN A 101 -21.06 3.35 -7.90
CA GLN A 101 -20.33 4.43 -8.56
C GLN A 101 -18.87 4.08 -8.85
N MET A 102 -18.47 2.82 -8.67
CA MET A 102 -17.10 2.35 -8.92
C MET A 102 -16.57 2.68 -10.32
N ASP A 103 -17.48 2.81 -11.30
CA ASP A 103 -17.15 3.15 -12.70
C ASP A 103 -17.45 4.60 -13.09
N LYS A 104 -18.00 5.41 -12.19
CA LYS A 104 -18.26 6.83 -12.46
C LYS A 104 -16.98 7.62 -12.23
N PRO A 105 -16.45 8.33 -13.25
CA PRO A 105 -15.22 9.09 -13.07
C PRO A 105 -15.39 10.22 -12.05
N ILE A 106 -14.41 10.34 -11.16
CA ILE A 106 -14.23 11.48 -10.28
C ILE A 106 -13.28 12.44 -11.00
N LYS A 107 -13.76 13.65 -11.31
CA LYS A 107 -12.93 14.72 -11.87
C LYS A 107 -12.55 15.72 -10.78
N ARG A 108 -11.26 15.81 -10.44
CA ARG A 108 -10.73 16.78 -9.46
C ARG A 108 -9.21 16.95 -9.56
N GLN A 109 -8.71 18.03 -8.98
CA GLN A 109 -7.28 18.19 -8.71
C GLN A 109 -6.82 17.18 -7.67
N ILE A 110 -5.55 16.79 -7.73
CA ILE A 110 -4.95 15.87 -6.76
C ILE A 110 -4.84 16.60 -5.40
N PRO A 111 -5.57 16.18 -4.35
CA PRO A 111 -5.73 17.01 -3.14
C PRO A 111 -4.46 17.28 -2.32
N TRP A 112 -3.42 16.46 -2.50
CA TRP A 112 -2.14 16.59 -1.80
C TRP A 112 -1.02 17.23 -2.64
N ARG A 113 -1.36 17.75 -3.82
CA ARG A 113 -0.43 18.49 -4.67
C ARG A 113 -0.89 19.94 -4.76
N GLU A 114 0.07 20.86 -4.73
CA GLU A 114 -0.21 22.27 -4.98
C GLU A 114 -0.33 22.51 -6.48
N GLY A 115 -1.46 23.07 -6.90
CA GLY A 115 -1.74 23.33 -8.31
C GLY A 115 -1.93 22.06 -9.15
N GLY A 116 -1.90 22.26 -10.47
CA GLY A 116 -2.08 21.20 -11.46
C GLY A 116 -3.49 21.08 -12.00
N GLU A 117 -3.59 20.48 -13.19
CA GLU A 117 -4.86 20.28 -13.88
C GLU A 117 -5.70 19.17 -13.21
N PRO A 118 -7.04 19.30 -13.20
CA PRO A 118 -7.91 18.22 -12.74
C PRO A 118 -7.70 16.95 -13.57
N ILE A 119 -7.56 15.82 -12.89
CA ILE A 119 -7.58 14.49 -13.52
C ILE A 119 -8.96 13.88 -13.39
N SER A 120 -9.27 12.90 -14.25
CA SER A 120 -10.56 12.17 -14.23
C SER A 120 -10.30 10.67 -14.14
N MET A 121 -10.59 10.05 -13.00
CA MET A 121 -10.34 8.63 -12.75
C MET A 121 -11.52 7.99 -12.04
N THR A 122 -11.80 6.71 -12.33
CA THR A 122 -12.84 5.95 -11.63
C THR A 122 -12.30 5.34 -10.33
N PRO A 123 -13.11 5.20 -9.27
CA PRO A 123 -12.70 4.51 -8.05
C PRO A 123 -12.18 3.10 -8.32
N ARG A 124 -12.79 2.34 -9.24
CA ARG A 124 -12.33 1.01 -9.64
C ARG A 124 -10.91 1.01 -10.18
N LYS A 125 -10.58 1.97 -11.06
CA LYS A 125 -9.23 2.06 -11.64
C LYS A 125 -8.19 2.41 -10.57
N LEU A 126 -8.54 3.30 -9.63
CA LEU A 126 -7.66 3.67 -8.52
C LEU A 126 -7.44 2.52 -7.54
N LEU A 127 -8.50 1.77 -7.19
CA LEU A 127 -8.38 0.56 -6.36
C LEU A 127 -7.50 -0.50 -7.04
N MET A 128 -7.70 -0.74 -8.34
CA MET A 128 -6.86 -1.67 -9.09
C MET A 128 -5.40 -1.20 -9.15
N HIS A 129 -5.19 0.10 -9.32
CA HIS A 129 -3.85 0.69 -9.32
C HIS A 129 -3.13 0.46 -8.00
N THR A 130 -3.76 0.75 -6.86
CA THR A 130 -3.11 0.59 -5.56
C THR A 130 -2.74 -0.86 -5.27
N ILE A 131 -3.58 -1.81 -5.68
CA ILE A 131 -3.33 -3.25 -5.47
C ILE A 131 -2.23 -3.76 -6.38
N THR A 132 -2.29 -3.46 -7.69
CA THR A 132 -1.21 -3.87 -8.61
C THR A 132 0.14 -3.25 -8.22
N HIS A 133 0.11 -2.02 -7.71
CA HIS A 133 1.28 -1.33 -7.18
C HIS A 133 1.82 -1.99 -5.88
N GLU A 134 0.94 -2.45 -4.99
CA GLU A 134 1.33 -3.27 -3.83
C GLU A 134 2.01 -4.57 -4.25
N PHE A 135 1.44 -5.34 -5.19
CA PHE A 135 2.07 -6.58 -5.66
C PHE A 135 3.43 -6.33 -6.32
N HIS A 136 3.56 -5.24 -7.08
CA HIS A 136 4.83 -4.84 -7.66
C HIS A 136 5.92 -4.63 -6.60
N HIS A 137 5.62 -3.84 -5.56
CA HIS A 137 6.59 -3.53 -4.50
C HIS A 137 6.75 -4.67 -3.48
N LYS A 138 5.74 -5.52 -3.28
CA LYS A 138 5.89 -6.79 -2.56
C LYS A 138 6.98 -7.64 -3.23
N GLY A 139 6.93 -7.79 -4.55
CA GLY A 139 7.99 -8.50 -5.29
C GLY A 139 9.39 -7.91 -5.06
N GLN A 140 9.51 -6.58 -4.95
CA GLN A 140 10.78 -5.92 -4.62
C GLN A 140 11.25 -6.25 -3.20
N ILE A 141 10.36 -6.23 -2.20
CA ILE A 141 10.69 -6.63 -0.82
C ILE A 141 11.19 -8.07 -0.78
N MET A 142 10.53 -8.99 -1.50
CA MET A 142 10.97 -10.39 -1.57
C MET A 142 12.36 -10.52 -2.21
N ALA A 143 12.67 -9.69 -3.21
CA ALA A 143 13.98 -9.67 -3.83
C ALA A 143 15.06 -9.13 -2.88
N MET A 144 14.78 -8.05 -2.14
CA MET A 144 15.69 -7.52 -1.11
C MET A 144 15.97 -8.57 -0.04
N ALA A 145 14.92 -9.22 0.49
CA ALA A 145 15.06 -10.27 1.50
C ALA A 145 15.95 -11.42 1.02
N ARG A 146 15.78 -11.88 -0.23
CA ARG A 146 16.65 -12.92 -0.82
C ARG A 146 18.11 -12.47 -0.94
N GLN A 147 18.36 -11.21 -1.30
CA GLN A 147 19.72 -10.67 -1.39
C GLN A 147 20.41 -10.61 -0.03
N MET A 148 19.64 -10.41 1.05
CA MET A 148 20.14 -10.44 2.43
C MET A 148 20.25 -11.87 2.99
N GLY A 149 19.93 -12.90 2.20
CA GLY A 149 20.09 -14.31 2.59
C GLY A 149 18.85 -14.95 3.23
N TYR A 150 17.72 -14.26 3.28
CA TYR A 150 16.46 -14.82 3.81
C TYR A 150 15.73 -15.66 2.76
N GLU A 151 14.88 -16.57 3.24
CA GLU A 151 13.95 -17.34 2.42
C GLU A 151 12.52 -16.80 2.60
N PRO A 152 12.06 -15.90 1.72
CA PRO A 152 10.78 -15.26 1.94
C PRO A 152 9.61 -16.18 1.51
N PRO A 153 8.43 -16.07 2.16
CA PRO A 153 7.32 -17.03 1.98
C PRO A 153 6.63 -16.91 0.62
N ASN A 154 5.73 -17.85 0.31
CA ASN A 154 4.80 -17.65 -0.81
C ASN A 154 3.81 -16.53 -0.46
N THR A 155 3.68 -15.54 -1.34
CA THR A 155 2.71 -14.44 -1.19
C THR A 155 1.77 -14.33 -2.39
N ASP A 156 1.65 -15.40 -3.18
CA ASP A 156 0.64 -15.52 -4.23
C ASP A 156 -0.76 -15.64 -3.62
N VAL A 157 -1.77 -15.11 -4.31
CA VAL A 157 -3.18 -15.27 -3.93
C VAL A 157 -3.62 -16.74 -3.95
N LEU A 158 -2.97 -17.60 -4.72
CA LEU A 158 -3.21 -19.05 -4.67
C LEU A 158 -2.89 -19.68 -3.30
N GLY A 159 -2.16 -18.97 -2.43
CA GLY A 159 -1.85 -19.40 -1.06
C GLY A 159 -2.85 -18.94 -0.01
N THR A 160 -3.90 -18.18 -0.37
CA THR A 160 -4.89 -17.65 0.57
C THR A 160 -6.07 -18.59 0.78
N VAL A 161 -6.84 -18.38 1.86
CA VAL A 161 -8.11 -19.09 2.09
C VAL A 161 -9.29 -18.32 1.50
N ASP A 162 -10.30 -19.08 1.06
CA ASP A 162 -11.61 -18.58 0.59
C ASP A 162 -12.60 -18.34 1.74
#